data_AF-A0AAE4LNA5-F1
#
_entry.id   AF-A0AAE4LNA5-F1
#
_cell.length_a   1.000
_cell.length_b   1.000
_cell.length_c   1.000
_cell.angle_alpha   90.00
_cell.angle_beta   90.00
_cell.angle_gamma   90.00
#
_symmetry.space_group_name_H-M   'P 1'
#
loop_
_entity.id
_entity.type
_entity.pdbx_description
1 polymer ?
#
loop_
_entity_poly.entity_id
_entity_poly.type
_entity_poly.pdbx_seq_one_letter_code
_entity_poly.pdbx_strand_id
1 'polypeptide(L)' 'MSPHNTRDEFRRLLKAENIDTIFRINPVGRIYGVTFIDHNDGIVARRSVLGKEFSANVFNELYPAPKNDKQVPEQHTAP' A
#
# COMPACT_ATOMS: atom_id res chain seq x y z
N MET A 1 -3.25 0.17 -13.44
CA MET A 1 -3.96 -0.67 -12.45
C MET A 1 -5.45 -0.42 -12.60
N SER A 2 -6.29 -1.45 -12.64
CA SER A 2 -7.74 -1.24 -12.70
C SER A 2 -8.23 -0.75 -11.33
N PRO A 3 -9.05 0.31 -11.25
CA PRO A 3 -9.58 0.82 -9.98
C PRO A 3 -10.54 -0.17 -9.30
N HIS A 4 -10.88 -1.29 -9.95
CA HIS A 4 -11.78 -2.30 -9.42
C HIS A 4 -11.08 -3.50 -8.77
N ASN A 5 -9.75 -3.60 -8.88
CA ASN A 5 -9.05 -4.72 -8.27
C ASN A 5 -9.12 -4.61 -6.75
N THR A 6 -9.37 -5.70 -6.06
CA THR A 6 -9.16 -5.77 -4.62
C THR A 6 -7.67 -5.74 -4.29
N ARG A 7 -7.33 -5.44 -3.04
CA ARG A 7 -5.94 -5.48 -2.56
C ARG A 7 -5.29 -6.85 -2.76
N ASP A 8 -6.05 -7.93 -2.61
CA ASP A 8 -5.53 -9.29 -2.77
C ASP A 8 -5.36 -9.67 -4.24
N GLU A 9 -6.23 -9.20 -5.14
CA GLU A 9 -6.01 -9.33 -6.58
C GLU A 9 -4.75 -8.56 -7.01
N PHE A 10 -4.55 -7.35 -6.49
CA PHE A 10 -3.33 -6.59 -6.75
C PHE A 10 -2.06 -7.33 -6.34
N ARG A 11 -2.06 -7.92 -5.12
CA ARG A 11 -0.96 -8.78 -4.65
C ARG A 11 -0.75 -9.98 -5.56
N ARG A 12 -1.81 -10.67 -5.98
CA ARG A 12 -1.73 -11.84 -6.85
C ARG A 12 -1.14 -11.49 -8.22
N LEU A 13 -1.55 -10.37 -8.80
CA LEU A 13 -1.02 -9.90 -10.08
C LEU A 13 0.48 -9.62 -10.00
N LEU A 14 0.94 -8.92 -8.96
CA LEU A 14 2.38 -8.69 -8.78
C LEU A 14 3.13 -9.97 -8.42
N LYS A 15 2.51 -10.90 -7.68
CA LYS A 15 3.13 -12.18 -7.37
C LYS A 15 3.39 -13.01 -8.63
N ALA A 16 2.52 -12.91 -9.65
CA ALA A 16 2.74 -13.56 -10.94
C ALA A 16 4.01 -13.03 -11.64
N GLU A 17 4.37 -11.77 -11.39
CA GLU A 17 5.62 -11.13 -11.84
C GLU A 17 6.78 -11.29 -10.84
N ASN A 18 6.64 -12.19 -9.86
CA ASN A 18 7.63 -12.47 -8.81
C ASN A 18 7.93 -11.26 -7.89
N ILE A 19 6.93 -10.39 -7.68
CA ILE A 19 6.99 -9.24 -6.80
C ILE A 19 6.01 -9.40 -5.63
N ASP A 20 6.52 -9.46 -4.40
CA ASP A 20 5.67 -9.44 -3.20
C ASP A 20 5.30 -8.02 -2.80
N THR A 21 4.02 -7.79 -2.46
CA THR A 21 3.56 -6.51 -1.94
C THR A 21 2.99 -6.61 -0.54
N ILE A 22 3.61 -5.88 0.38
CA ILE A 22 3.26 -5.85 1.80
C ILE A 22 2.61 -4.50 2.12
N PHE A 23 1.31 -4.55 2.44
CA PHE A 23 0.56 -3.42 3.00
C PHE A 23 0.62 -3.47 4.53
N ARG A 24 1.09 -2.38 5.13
CA ARG A 24 1.03 -2.16 6.57
C ARG A 24 -0.21 -1.34 6.88
N ILE A 25 -1.10 -1.93 7.67
CA ILE A 25 -2.45 -1.43 7.92
C ILE A 25 -2.62 -1.24 9.42
N ASN A 26 -3.16 -0.10 9.85
CA ASN A 26 -3.45 0.16 11.25
C ASN A 26 -4.81 -0.48 11.66
N PRO A 27 -5.17 -0.51 12.95
CA PRO A 27 -6.42 -1.14 13.41
C PRO A 27 -7.69 -0.56 12.81
N VAL A 28 -7.68 0.70 12.36
CA VAL A 28 -8.83 1.33 11.68
C VAL A 28 -8.90 1.01 10.18
N GLY A 29 -8.00 0.17 9.67
CA GLY A 29 -7.98 -0.27 8.27
C GLY A 29 -7.22 0.65 7.31
N ARG A 30 -6.57 1.70 7.81
CA ARG A 30 -5.80 2.65 6.98
C ARG A 30 -4.43 2.07 6.66
N ILE A 31 -4.04 2.12 5.39
CA ILE A 31 -2.69 1.79 4.94
C ILE A 31 -1.77 2.94 5.34
N TYR A 32 -0.72 2.64 6.10
CA TYR A 32 0.30 3.62 6.48
C TYR A 32 1.68 3.31 5.86
N GLY A 33 1.84 2.13 5.26
CA GLY A 33 3.07 1.76 4.57
C GLY A 33 2.85 0.71 3.50
N VAL A 34 3.67 0.78 2.45
CA VAL A 34 3.72 -0.20 1.36
C VAL A 34 5.18 -0.55 1.10
N THR A 35 5.47 -1.84 0.96
CA THR A 35 6.78 -2.35 0.57
C THR A 35 6.60 -3.31 -0.60
N PHE A 36 7.47 -3.20 -1.60
CA PHE A 36 7.59 -4.13 -2.72
C PHE A 36 8.90 -4.89 -2.59
N ILE A 37 8.86 -6.20 -2.82
CA ILE A 37 10.03 -7.07 -2.83
C ILE A 37 10.06 -7.72 -4.20
N ASP A 38 11.00 -7.28 -5.04
CA ASP A 38 11.25 -7.85 -6.34
C ASP A 38 12.31 -8.95 -6.19
N HIS A 39 11.89 -10.20 -6.41
CA HIS A 39 12.77 -11.35 -6.29
C HIS A 39 13.58 -11.63 -7.57
N ASN A 40 13.27 -10.95 -8.68
CA ASN A 40 14.05 -11.07 -9.91
C ASN A 40 15.40 -10.35 -9.75
N ASP A 41 15.36 -9.14 -9.20
CA ASP A 41 16.56 -8.29 -9.03
C ASP A 41 17.05 -8.24 -7.58
N GLY A 42 16.36 -8.89 -6.64
CA GLY A 42 16.68 -8.86 -5.21
C GLY A 42 16.46 -7.47 -4.56
N ILE A 43 15.51 -6.70 -5.10
CA ILE A 43 15.26 -5.32 -4.69
C ILE A 43 14.15 -5.26 -3.64
N VAL A 44 14.39 -4.50 -2.56
CA VAL A 44 13.34 -4.11 -1.62
C VAL A 44 13.06 -2.62 -1.78
N ALA A 45 11.94 -2.30 -2.42
CA ALA A 45 11.55 -0.93 -2.71
C ALA A 45 10.48 -0.44 -1.71
N ARG A 46 10.77 0.70 -1.07
CA ARG A 46 9.80 1.47 -0.28
C ARG A 46 9.36 2.70 -1.07
N ARG A 47 8.33 3.40 -0.58
CA ARG A 47 7.85 4.67 -1.14
C ARG A 47 8.99 5.63 -1.56
N SER A 48 10.03 5.78 -0.75
CA SER A 48 11.13 6.71 -1.05
C SER A 48 11.89 6.39 -2.35
N VAL A 49 11.91 5.12 -2.76
CA VAL A 49 12.60 4.65 -3.97
C VAL A 49 11.71 4.77 -5.19
N LEU A 50 10.41 4.52 -5.04
CA LEU A 50 9.45 4.45 -6.16
C LEU A 50 8.71 5.76 -6.44
N GLY A 51 8.77 6.73 -5.52
CA GLY A 51 8.10 8.02 -5.67
C GLY A 51 6.69 8.08 -5.08
N LYS A 52 6.01 9.22 -5.30
CA LYS A 52 4.73 9.57 -4.64
C LYS A 52 3.56 8.69 -5.09
N GLU A 53 3.58 8.21 -6.32
CA GLU A 53 2.52 7.36 -6.91
C GLU A 53 2.40 6.02 -6.19
N PHE A 54 3.47 5.57 -5.53
CA PHE A 54 3.51 4.35 -4.73
C PHE A 54 3.33 4.63 -3.23
N SER A 55 2.79 5.80 -2.87
CA SER A 55 2.54 6.16 -1.48
C SER A 55 1.33 5.46 -0.91
N ALA A 56 1.33 5.29 0.42
CA ALA A 56 0.20 4.75 1.14
C ALA A 56 -1.11 5.55 0.91
N ASN A 57 -1.02 6.84 0.62
CA ASN A 57 -2.20 7.67 0.33
C ASN A 57 -2.89 7.25 -0.97
N VAL A 58 -2.13 7.03 -2.05
CA VAL A 58 -2.70 6.54 -3.32
C VAL A 58 -3.39 5.19 -3.11
N PHE A 59 -2.76 4.30 -2.34
CA PHE A 59 -3.38 3.01 -2.01
C PHE A 59 -4.58 3.10 -1.08
N ASN A 60 -4.69 4.15 -0.23
CA ASN A 60 -5.90 4.39 0.55
C ASN A 60 -7.07 4.89 -0.31
N GLU A 61 -6.79 5.61 -1.41
CA GLU A 61 -7.82 6.03 -2.36
C GLU A 61 -8.33 4.84 -3.17
N LEU A 62 -7.43 3.93 -3.57
CA LEU A 62 -7.77 2.70 -4.29
C LEU A 62 -8.44 1.65 -3.39
N TYR A 63 -7.95 1.50 -2.16
CA TYR A 63 -8.39 0.50 -1.19
C TYR A 63 -8.81 1.18 0.12
N PRO A 64 -9.94 1.92 0.11
CA PRO A 64 -10.37 2.68 1.26
C PRO A 64 -10.65 1.78 2.46
N ALA A 65 -10.24 2.24 3.63
CA ALA A 65 -10.61 1.62 4.90
C ALA A 65 -12.15 1.52 5.01
N PRO A 66 -12.69 0.48 5.66
CA PRO A 66 -14.10 0.43 6.01
C PRO A 66 -14.51 1.72 6.73
N LYS A 67 -15.68 2.27 6.35
CA LYS A 67 -16.21 3.48 6.98
C LYS A 67 -16.62 3.14 8.42
N ASN A 68 -15.71 3.37 9.36
CA ASN A 68 -16.02 3.47 10.78
C ASN A 68 -16.07 4.96 11.12
N ASP A 69 -17.09 5.40 11.87
CA ASP A 69 -17.38 6.80 12.22
C ASP A 69 -16.29 7.50 13.07
N LYS A 70 -15.10 6.89 13.21
CA LYS A 70 -13.96 7.38 13.99
C LYS A 70 -12.68 7.43 13.14
N GLN A 71 -12.71 8.09 11.99
CA GLN A 71 -11.47 8.45 11.29
C GLN A 71 -11.00 9.81 11.79
N VAL A 72 -10.23 9.82 12.88
CA VAL A 72 -9.39 10.97 13.22
C VAL A 72 -8.18 10.96 12.28
N PRO A 73 -7.85 12.06 11.59
CA PRO A 73 -6.63 12.12 10.79
C PRO A 73 -5.44 12.00 11.74
N GLU A 74 -4.70 10.88 11.69
CA GLU A 74 -3.36 10.83 12.26
C GLU A 74 -2.52 11.88 11.50
N GLN A 75 -2.32 13.03 12.14
CA GLN A 75 -1.35 14.03 11.76
C GLN A 75 0.03 13.40 11.92
N HIS A 76 0.76 13.29 10.80
CA HIS A 76 2.19 13.02 10.86
C HIS A 76 2.90 14.25 11.44
N THR A 77 3.13 14.24 12.74
CA THR A 77 4.20 15.04 13.34
C THR A 77 5.45 14.18 13.28
N ALA A 78 6.35 14.49 12.35
CA ALA A 78 7.73 14.04 12.43
C ALA A 78 8.52 15.02 13.32
N PRO A 79 9.43 14.55 14.19
CA PRO A 79 10.33 15.41 14.97
C PRO A 79 11.34 16.14 14.08
#